data_AF-A0A485BNS1-F1
#
_entry.id   AF-A0A485BNS1-F1
#
_cell.length_a   1.000
_cell.length_b   1.000
_cell.length_c   1.000
_cell.angle_alpha   90.00
_cell.angle_beta   90.00
_cell.angle_gamma   90.00
#
_symmetry.space_group_name_H-M   'P 1'
#
loop_
_entity.id
_entity.type
_entity.pdbx_description
1 polymer ?
#
loop_
_entity_poly.entity_id
_entity_poly.type
_entity_poly.pdbx_seq_one_letter_code
_entity_poly.pdbx_strand_id
1 'polypeptide(L)'
;MSNHDGSLVVGDGAPHHTGDIQLNDPFIWVFDVQSGTQQAICRHDSSWKVLDGDRQVTHPHPSFSPDNRWVLFTSDKEGMPALYLAEV
;
A
#
# COMPACT_ATOMS: atom_id res chain seq x y z
N MET A 1 0.65 -5.71 -6.66
CA MET A 1 1.58 -5.60 -7.81
C MET A 1 2.78 -6.51 -7.55
N SER A 2 3.48 -7.04 -8.56
CA SER A 2 4.74 -7.77 -8.35
C SER A 2 5.97 -6.90 -8.65
N ASN A 3 7.14 -7.30 -8.17
CA ASN A 3 8.40 -6.79 -8.70
C ASN A 3 8.70 -7.38 -10.09
N HIS A 4 9.83 -6.99 -10.70
CA HIS A 4 10.17 -7.30 -12.09
C HIS A 4 10.23 -8.81 -12.40
N ASP A 5 10.83 -9.60 -11.51
CA ASP A 5 11.00 -11.05 -11.71
C ASP A 5 9.87 -11.89 -11.08
N GLY A 6 8.90 -11.23 -10.43
CA GLY A 6 7.76 -11.89 -9.80
C GLY A 6 8.07 -12.61 -8.49
N SER A 7 9.29 -12.46 -7.94
CA SER A 7 9.66 -13.06 -6.65
C SER A 7 8.96 -12.41 -5.46
N LEU A 8 8.62 -11.12 -5.57
CA LEU A 8 7.95 -10.35 -4.53
C LEU A 8 6.62 -9.79 -5.03
N VAL A 9 5.62 -9.80 -4.15
CA VAL A 9 4.33 -9.13 -4.34
C VAL A 9 4.14 -8.08 -3.27
N VAL A 10 3.52 -6.96 -3.61
CA VAL A 10 3.15 -5.89 -2.68
C VAL A 10 1.64 -5.67 -2.67
N GLY A 11 1.09 -5.43 -1.48
CA GLY A 11 -0.32 -5.13 -1.22
C GLY A 11 -0.50 -4.07 -0.14
N ASP A 12 -1.69 -3.47 -0.08
CA ASP A 12 -2.04 -2.33 0.77
C ASP A 12 -3.25 -2.62 1.69
N GLY A 13 -3.52 -3.89 1.95
CA GLY A 13 -4.57 -4.32 2.88
C GLY A 13 -6.01 -4.17 2.36
N ALA A 14 -6.26 -3.30 1.36
CA ALA A 14 -7.57 -2.90 0.85
C ALA A 14 -8.56 -2.43 1.95
N PRO A 15 -9.53 -1.55 1.62
CA PRO A 15 -10.52 -1.16 2.61
C PRO A 15 -11.43 -2.35 2.94
N HIS A 16 -11.78 -2.49 4.22
CA HIS A 16 -12.73 -3.49 4.69
C HIS A 16 -14.11 -3.25 4.04
N HIS A 17 -14.82 -4.33 3.70
CA HIS A 17 -16.07 -4.27 2.94
C HIS A 17 -17.21 -3.46 3.61
N THR A 18 -17.12 -3.24 4.92
CA THR A 18 -18.08 -2.46 5.70
C THR A 18 -17.90 -0.94 5.52
N GLY A 19 -16.75 -0.50 5.01
CA GLY A 19 -16.37 0.92 4.94
C GLY A 19 -15.97 1.53 6.29
N ASP A 20 -15.91 0.74 7.37
CA ASP A 20 -15.41 1.21 8.66
C ASP A 20 -13.87 1.23 8.64
N ILE A 21 -13.31 2.44 8.66
CA ILE A 21 -11.87 2.68 8.59
C ILE A 21 -11.10 2.00 9.73
N GLN A 22 -11.72 1.80 10.90
CA GLN A 22 -11.06 1.16 12.04
C GLN A 22 -10.85 -0.34 11.82
N LEU A 23 -11.56 -0.94 10.85
CA LEU A 23 -11.42 -2.35 10.48
C LEU A 23 -10.46 -2.56 9.30
N ASN A 24 -9.95 -1.48 8.70
CA ASN A 24 -9.01 -1.59 7.59
C ASN A 24 -7.66 -2.13 8.10
N ASP A 25 -7.03 -2.99 7.31
CA ASP A 25 -5.62 -3.31 7.46
C ASP A 25 -4.79 -2.10 6.98
N PRO A 26 -4.02 -1.42 7.85
CA PRO A 26 -3.35 -0.17 7.51
C PRO A 26 -1.91 -0.38 6.99
N PHE A 27 -1.50 -1.61 6.70
CA PHE A 27 -0.12 -1.93 6.38
C PHE A 27 0.15 -2.06 4.87
N ILE A 28 1.34 -1.62 4.48
CA ILE A 28 1.95 -2.08 3.22
C ILE A 28 2.63 -3.41 3.51
N TRP A 29 2.21 -4.42 2.76
CA TRP A 29 2.69 -5.79 2.87
C TRP A 29 3.60 -6.14 1.71
N VAL A 30 4.71 -6.80 2.01
CA VAL A 30 5.57 -7.49 1.03
C VAL A 30 5.43 -8.99 1.26
N PHE A 31 5.17 -9.73 0.19
CA PHE A 31 5.04 -11.18 0.16
C PHE A 31 6.18 -11.75 -0.67
N ASP A 32 6.94 -12.67 -0.09
CA ASP A 32 7.89 -13.49 -0.84
C ASP A 32 7.16 -14.73 -1.36
N VAL A 33 7.04 -14.82 -2.68
CA VAL A 33 6.27 -15.86 -3.36
C VAL A 33 6.95 -17.23 -3.24
N GLN A 34 8.29 -17.26 -3.17
CA GLN A 34 9.04 -18.51 -3.12
C GLN A 34 9.01 -19.11 -1.72
N SER A 35 9.24 -18.29 -0.69
CA SER A 35 9.23 -18.74 0.70
C SER A 35 7.82 -18.81 1.31
N GLY A 36 6.85 -18.12 0.71
CA GLY A 36 5.49 -17.99 1.23
C GLY A 36 5.39 -17.10 2.47
N THR A 37 6.44 -16.32 2.77
CA THR A 37 6.46 -15.40 3.91
C THR A 37 5.83 -14.07 3.57
N GLN A 38 5.34 -13.37 4.60
CA GLN A 38 4.78 -12.03 4.49
C GLN A 38 5.35 -11.12 5.58
N GLN A 39 5.58 -9.86 5.23
CA GLN A 39 6.08 -8.85 6.15
C GLN A 39 5.33 -7.53 5.93
N ALA A 40 4.82 -6.95 7.01
CA ALA A 40 4.37 -5.57 7.00
C ALA A 40 5.60 -4.66 7.11
N ILE A 41 5.86 -3.85 6.07
CA ILE A 41 7.06 -3.00 6.01
C ILE A 41 6.81 -1.60 6.58
N CYS A 42 5.58 -1.10 6.48
CA CYS A 42 5.18 0.17 7.08
C CYS A 42 3.65 0.26 7.20
N ARG A 43 3.16 1.30 7.89
CA ARG A 43 1.75 1.69 7.83
C ARG A 43 1.55 2.77 6.77
N HIS A 44 0.58 2.58 5.87
CA HIS A 44 0.18 3.64 4.95
C HIS A 44 -0.84 4.59 5.58
N ASP A 45 -1.68 4.11 6.50
CA ASP A 45 -2.68 4.91 7.24
C ASP A 45 -3.57 5.80 6.36
N SER A 46 -3.81 5.35 5.11
CA SER A 46 -4.67 6.08 4.18
C SER A 46 -6.13 5.98 4.62
N SER A 47 -6.86 7.07 4.42
CA SER A 47 -8.26 7.17 4.84
C SER A 47 -9.25 6.47 3.91
N TRP A 48 -8.84 6.18 2.67
CA TRP A 48 -9.68 5.65 1.61
C TRP A 48 -10.89 6.52 1.24
N LYS A 49 -10.88 7.81 1.62
CA LYS A 49 -11.97 8.74 1.33
C LYS A 49 -12.05 9.07 -0.16
N VAL A 50 -13.28 9.23 -0.63
CA VAL A 50 -13.52 9.88 -1.91
C VAL A 50 -13.22 11.38 -1.76
N LEU A 51 -12.31 11.90 -2.56
CA LEU A 51 -11.95 13.32 -2.57
C LEU A 51 -12.39 13.92 -3.91
N ASP A 52 -13.23 14.95 -3.86
CA ASP A 52 -13.75 15.65 -5.05
C ASP A 52 -14.37 14.72 -6.12
N GLY A 53 -14.98 13.62 -5.69
CA GLY A 53 -15.59 12.62 -6.56
C GLY A 53 -14.64 11.53 -7.06
N ASP A 54 -13.34 11.65 -6.79
CA ASP A 54 -12.32 10.67 -7.14
C ASP A 54 -12.13 9.63 -6.03
N ARG A 55 -12.27 8.34 -6.38
CA ARG A 55 -12.13 7.22 -5.46
C ARG A 55 -10.74 6.59 -5.44
N GLN A 56 -9.80 7.06 -6.25
CA GLN A 56 -8.49 6.46 -6.45
C GLN A 56 -7.37 7.30 -5.83
N VAL A 57 -7.57 8.61 -5.68
CA VAL A 57 -6.53 9.52 -5.17
C VAL A 57 -6.04 9.20 -3.76
N THR A 58 -6.85 8.56 -2.92
CA THR A 58 -6.43 8.08 -1.59
C THR A 58 -6.04 6.60 -1.59
N HIS A 59 -6.05 5.90 -2.72
CA HIS A 59 -5.62 4.51 -2.75
C HIS A 59 -4.08 4.45 -2.72
N PRO A 60 -3.48 3.64 -1.82
CA PRO A 60 -2.03 3.56 -1.73
C PRO A 60 -1.35 3.10 -3.02
N HIS A 61 -1.93 2.14 -3.75
CA HIS A 61 -1.39 1.65 -5.03
C HIS A 61 0.12 1.35 -4.97
N PRO A 62 0.56 0.47 -4.06
CA PRO A 62 1.97 0.24 -3.83
C PRO A 62 2.65 -0.40 -5.04
N SER A 63 3.88 0.05 -5.31
CA SER A 63 4.71 -0.48 -6.39
C SER A 63 6.19 -0.49 -5.99
N PHE A 64 6.93 -1.50 -6.41
CA PHE A 64 8.36 -1.58 -6.16
C PHE A 64 9.14 -0.57 -6.98
N SER A 65 10.19 0.01 -6.41
CA SER A 65 11.25 0.67 -7.17
C SER A 65 11.97 -0.34 -8.06
N PRO A 66 12.60 0.10 -9.18
CA PRO A 66 13.29 -0.81 -10.09
C PRO A 66 14.44 -1.62 -9.46
N ASP A 67 15.01 -1.14 -8.35
CA ASP A 67 16.07 -1.80 -7.58
C ASP A 67 15.54 -2.66 -6.42
N ASN A 68 14.21 -2.80 -6.29
CA ASN A 68 13.49 -3.52 -5.23
C ASN A 68 13.76 -3.02 -3.80
N ARG A 69 14.44 -1.88 -3.62
CA ARG A 69 14.77 -1.36 -2.28
C ARG A 69 13.63 -0.59 -1.62
N TRP A 70 12.67 -0.13 -2.42
CA TRP A 70 11.60 0.73 -1.96
C TRP A 70 10.25 0.30 -2.50
N VAL A 71 9.21 0.64 -1.76
CA VAL A 71 7.83 0.67 -2.24
C VAL A 71 7.34 2.12 -2.27
N LEU A 72 6.93 2.58 -3.45
CA LEU A 72 6.20 3.84 -3.65
C LEU A 72 4.71 3.60 -3.38
N PHE A 73 4.08 4.49 -2.61
CA PHE A 73 2.64 4.48 -2.38
C PHE A 73 2.09 5.88 -2.09
N THR A 74 0.78 6.04 -2.21
CA THR A 74 0.04 7.27 -1.85
C THR A 74 -0.54 7.17 -0.45
N SER A 75 -0.58 8.27 0.29
CA SER A 75 -1.36 8.36 1.54
C SER A 75 -1.81 9.79 1.81
N ASP A 76 -2.99 9.93 2.39
CA ASP A 76 -3.53 11.20 2.89
C ASP A 76 -3.42 11.32 4.42
N LYS A 77 -2.62 10.48 5.09
CA LYS A 77 -2.48 10.46 6.56
C LYS A 77 -2.07 11.82 7.16
N GLU A 78 -1.43 12.68 6.37
CA GLU A 78 -0.97 14.02 6.77
C GLU A 78 -1.92 15.15 6.29
N GLY A 79 -3.09 14.79 5.75
CA GLY A 79 -4.18 15.70 5.41
C GLY A 79 -4.61 15.66 3.94
N MET A 80 -3.65 15.64 3.00
CA MET A 80 -3.91 15.55 1.56
C MET A 80 -3.08 14.42 0.95
N PRO A 81 -3.54 13.79 -0.15
CA PRO A 81 -2.77 12.74 -0.83
C PRO A 81 -1.35 13.20 -1.18
N ALA A 82 -0.36 12.44 -0.73
CA ALA A 82 1.05 12.64 -1.01
C ALA A 82 1.73 11.31 -1.32
N LEU A 83 2.92 11.38 -1.93
CA LEU A 83 3.74 10.22 -2.27
C LEU A 83 4.74 9.91 -1.15
N TYR A 84 4.93 8.63 -0.86
CA TYR A 84 5.84 8.13 0.15
C TYR A 84 6.67 6.96 -0.39
N LEU A 85 7.87 6.79 0.15
CA LEU A 85 8.70 5.61 -0.06
C LEU A 85 8.90 4.91 1.28
N ALA A 86 8.69 3.59 1.30
CA ALA A 86 9.06 2.72 2.40
C ALA A 86 10.17 1.77 1.97
N GLU A 87 11.17 1.55 2.83
CA GLU A 87 12.22 0.57 2.58
C GLU A 87 11.66 -0.85 2.70
N VAL A 88 12.11 -1.74 1.81
CA VAL A 88 11.72 -3.17 1.76
C VAL A 88 12.64 -4.01 2.62
#